data_AF-A0A1Q3L901-F1
#
_entry.id   AF-A0A1Q3L901-F1
#
_cell.length_a   1.000
_cell.length_b   1.000
_cell.length_c   1.000
_cell.angle_alpha   90.00
_cell.angle_beta   90.00
_cell.angle_gamma   90.00
#
_symmetry.space_group_name_H-M   'P 1'
#
loop_
_entity.id
_entity.type
_entity.pdbx_description
1 polymer ?
#
loop_
_entity_poly.entity_id
_entity_poly.type
_entity_poly.pdbx_seq_one_letter_code
_entity_poly.pdbx_strand_id
1 'polypeptide(L)'
;MSMPTTERTAAQQLATARLLLGQFEAQLREWKHMGAKKRLRSARGKDLARRMPGLKAGHAKWTARVEDLEARAAAEQEAGT
;
A
#
# COMPACT_ATOMS: atom_id res chain seq x y z
N MET A 1 -7.47 16.33 -31.00
CA MET A 1 -7.43 14.87 -30.82
C MET A 1 -7.24 14.60 -29.33
N SER A 2 -8.32 14.31 -28.61
CA SER A 2 -8.23 13.82 -27.24
C SER A 2 -7.76 12.37 -27.29
N MET A 3 -6.59 12.07 -26.76
CA MET A 3 -6.18 10.68 -26.59
C MET A 3 -7.22 10.00 -25.68
N PRO A 4 -7.72 8.79 -26.02
CA PRO A 4 -8.45 8.01 -25.04
C PRO A 4 -7.47 7.72 -23.91
N THR A 5 -7.72 8.29 -22.75
CA THR A 5 -6.97 7.92 -21.56
C THR A 5 -7.47 6.53 -21.23
N THR A 6 -6.85 5.49 -21.77
CA THR A 6 -7.23 4.10 -21.48
C THR A 6 -7.06 3.92 -19.99
N GLU A 7 -8.16 4.01 -19.25
CA GLU A 7 -8.14 3.79 -17.82
C GLU A 7 -7.55 2.40 -17.57
N ARG A 8 -6.53 2.33 -16.72
CA ARG A 8 -5.90 1.05 -16.37
C ARG A 8 -6.96 0.11 -15.79
N THR A 9 -6.97 -1.16 -16.21
CA THR A 9 -7.93 -2.16 -15.71
C THR A 9 -7.78 -2.36 -14.20
N ALA A 10 -8.81 -2.90 -13.52
CA ALA A 10 -8.72 -3.14 -12.07
C ALA A 10 -7.52 -4.03 -11.72
N ALA A 11 -7.23 -5.04 -12.55
CA ALA A 11 -6.07 -5.91 -12.40
C ALA A 11 -4.72 -5.15 -12.50
N GLN A 12 -4.59 -4.21 -13.43
CA GLN A 12 -3.38 -3.39 -13.58
C GLN A 12 -3.20 -2.43 -12.38
N GLN A 13 -4.30 -1.88 -11.86
CA GLN A 13 -4.27 -1.04 -10.66
C GLN A 13 -3.93 -1.85 -9.41
N LEU A 14 -4.43 -3.09 -9.32
CA LEU A 14 -4.24 -4.00 -8.19
C LEU A 14 -2.75 -4.32 -7.96
N ALA A 15 -2.01 -4.59 -9.03
CA ALA A 15 -0.56 -4.83 -8.93
C ALA A 15 0.18 -3.64 -8.28
N THR A 16 -0.18 -2.42 -8.66
CA THR A 16 0.40 -1.20 -8.07
C THR A 16 -0.03 -1.03 -6.60
N ALA A 17 -1.31 -1.28 -6.29
CA ALA A 17 -1.83 -1.17 -4.93
C ALA A 17 -1.16 -2.14 -3.97
N ARG A 18 -0.95 -3.40 -4.38
CA ARG A 18 -0.24 -4.42 -3.60
C ARG A 18 1.23 -4.05 -3.34
N LEU A 19 1.91 -3.49 -4.34
CA LEU A 19 3.28 -2.99 -4.16
C LEU A 19 3.36 -1.91 -3.08
N LEU A 20 2.46 -0.92 -3.14
CA LEU A 20 2.42 0.18 -2.17
C LEU A 20 2.07 -0.31 -0.77
N LEU A 21 1.10 -1.21 -0.64
CA LEU A 21 0.76 -1.84 0.63
C LEU A 21 1.98 -2.56 1.23
N GLY A 22 2.69 -3.35 0.43
CA GLY A 22 3.91 -4.05 0.87
C GLY A 22 5.01 -3.11 1.39
N GLN A 23 5.13 -1.90 0.84
CA GLN A 23 6.08 -0.89 1.33
C GLN A 23 5.69 -0.37 2.73
N PHE A 24 4.40 -0.09 2.97
CA PHE A 24 3.92 0.29 4.29
C PHE A 24 4.16 -0.83 5.31
N GLU A 25 3.80 -2.07 4.95
CA GLU A 25 4.03 -3.23 5.80
C GLU A 25 5.50 -3.42 6.14
N ALA A 26 6.40 -3.27 5.17
CA ALA A 26 7.83 -3.41 5.39
C ALA A 26 8.35 -2.40 6.43
N GLN A 27 7.91 -1.14 6.36
CA GLN A 27 8.30 -0.09 7.31
C GLN A 27 7.69 -0.31 8.70
N LEU A 28 6.44 -0.77 8.76
CA LEU A 28 5.78 -1.14 10.03
C LEU A 28 6.47 -2.35 10.68
N ARG A 29 6.83 -3.38 9.90
CA ARG A 29 7.61 -4.53 10.36
C ARG A 29 9.00 -4.12 10.81
N GLU A 30 9.69 -3.27 10.04
CA GLU A 30 11.01 -2.75 10.41
C GLU A 30 10.96 -2.08 11.78
N TRP A 31 10.01 -1.16 12.01
CA TRP A 31 9.83 -0.54 13.30
C TRP A 31 9.51 -1.55 14.40
N LYS A 32 8.58 -2.49 14.16
CA LYS A 32 8.19 -3.55 15.10
C LYS A 32 9.34 -4.46 15.52
N HIS A 33 10.27 -4.76 14.61
CA HIS A 33 11.43 -5.61 14.89
C HIS A 33 12.67 -4.81 15.31
N MET A 34 12.66 -3.49 15.19
CA MET A 34 13.73 -2.63 15.67
C MET A 34 13.80 -2.65 17.21
N GLY A 35 14.97 -2.96 17.77
CA GLY A 35 15.18 -2.90 19.22
C GLY A 35 15.03 -1.49 19.80
N ALA A 36 14.60 -1.39 21.06
CA ALA A 36 14.25 -0.11 21.72
C ALA A 36 15.36 0.96 21.63
N LYS A 37 16.63 0.56 21.85
CA LYS A 37 17.77 1.48 21.73
C LYS A 37 17.90 2.07 20.32
N LYS A 38 17.71 1.26 19.27
CA LYS A 38 17.76 1.73 17.87
C LYS A 38 16.57 2.63 17.55
N ARG A 39 15.36 2.29 18.03
CA ARG A 39 14.17 3.14 17.85
C ARG A 39 14.38 4.56 18.37
N LEU A 40 14.97 4.69 19.56
CA LEU A 40 15.16 5.98 20.23
C LEU A 40 16.37 6.76 19.74
N ARG A 41 17.48 6.07 19.41
CA ARG A 41 18.77 6.73 19.16
C ARG A 41 19.15 6.86 17.68
N SER A 42 18.61 6.03 16.79
CA SER A 42 18.97 6.08 15.36
C SER A 42 18.14 7.11 14.59
N ALA A 43 18.72 7.69 13.54
CA ALA A 43 17.99 8.58 12.63
C ALA A 43 16.80 7.87 11.97
N ARG A 44 17.00 6.61 11.53
CA ARG A 44 15.94 5.78 10.95
C ARG A 44 14.81 5.52 11.94
N GLY A 45 15.15 5.23 13.19
CA GLY A 45 14.16 5.03 14.25
C GLY A 45 13.31 6.30 14.47
N LYS A 46 13.96 7.46 14.63
CA LYS A 46 13.25 8.74 14.80
C LYS A 46 12.36 9.06 13.59
N ASP A 47 12.80 8.78 12.37
CA ASP A 47 11.99 8.96 11.16
C ASP A 47 10.74 8.08 11.17
N LEU A 48 10.90 6.77 11.41
CA LEU A 48 9.78 5.83 11.48
C LEU A 48 8.79 6.20 12.59
N ALA A 49 9.29 6.62 13.76
CA ALA A 49 8.44 7.09 14.86
C ALA A 49 7.57 8.27 14.44
N ARG A 50 8.18 9.29 13.81
CA ARG A 50 7.48 10.49 13.34
C ARG A 50 6.43 10.16 12.28
N ARG A 51 6.74 9.22 11.38
CA ARG A 51 5.85 8.84 10.27
C ARG A 51 4.79 7.81 10.66
N MET A 52 4.88 7.22 11.85
CA MET A 52 4.04 6.10 12.28
C MET A 52 2.53 6.31 12.08
N PRO A 53 1.94 7.48 12.41
CA PRO A 53 0.52 7.71 12.14
C PRO A 53 0.18 7.60 10.64
N GLY A 54 1.01 8.22 9.80
CA GLY A 54 0.85 8.18 8.34
C GLY A 54 1.10 6.79 7.75
N LEU A 55 2.02 6.00 8.32
CA LEU A 55 2.27 4.62 7.90
C LEU A 55 1.06 3.73 8.20
N LYS A 56 0.44 3.88 9.37
CA LYS A 56 -0.78 3.13 9.74
C LYS A 56 -1.98 3.54 8.90
N ALA A 57 -2.19 4.85 8.71
CA ALA A 57 -3.26 5.36 7.86
C ALA A 57 -3.07 4.94 6.39
N GLY A 58 -1.83 5.01 5.89
CA GLY A 58 -1.47 4.55 4.55
C GLY A 58 -1.72 3.06 4.37
N HIS A 59 -1.27 2.23 5.32
CA HIS A 59 -1.57 0.80 5.33
C HIS A 59 -3.08 0.54 5.25
N ALA A 60 -3.87 1.09 6.16
CA ALA A 60 -5.33 0.88 6.18
C ALA A 60 -5.99 1.31 4.87
N LYS A 61 -5.61 2.47 4.33
CA LYS A 61 -6.13 2.97 3.05
C LYS A 61 -5.82 2.01 1.89
N TRP A 62 -4.57 1.55 1.80
CA TRP A 62 -4.15 0.69 0.71
C TRP A 62 -4.65 -0.74 0.85
N THR A 63 -4.87 -1.24 2.08
CA THR A 63 -5.61 -2.49 2.32
C THR A 63 -7.02 -2.40 1.74
N ALA A 64 -7.81 -1.39 2.12
CA ALA A 64 -9.16 -1.21 1.58
C ALA A 64 -9.17 -1.03 0.06
N ARG A 65 -8.16 -0.35 -0.50
CA ARG A 65 -8.03 -0.19 -1.96
C ARG A 65 -7.70 -1.50 -2.67
N VAL A 66 -6.88 -2.37 -2.06
CA VAL A 66 -6.57 -3.69 -2.60
C VAL A 66 -7.83 -4.55 -2.62
N GLU A 67 -8.59 -4.58 -1.52
CA GLU A 67 -9.84 -5.33 -1.41
C GLU A 67 -10.88 -4.88 -2.47
N ASP A 68 -11.06 -3.56 -2.63
CA ASP A 68 -11.92 -2.98 -3.67
C ASP A 68 -11.49 -3.39 -5.08
N LEU A 69 -10.19 -3.30 -5.38
CA LEU A 69 -9.65 -3.66 -6.69
C LEU A 69 -9.72 -5.16 -6.98
N GLU A 70 -9.57 -6.01 -5.96
CA GLU A 70 -9.76 -7.46 -6.08
C GLU A 70 -11.21 -7.80 -6.43
N ALA A 71 -12.18 -7.21 -5.73
CA ALA A 71 -13.59 -7.39 -6.03
C ALA A 71 -13.95 -6.92 -7.45
N ARG A 72 -13.45 -5.75 -7.85
CA ARG A 72 -13.66 -5.22 -9.20
C ARG A 72 -12.99 -6.07 -10.29
N ALA A 73 -11.78 -6.55 -10.05
CA ALA A 73 -11.07 -7.41 -11.01
C ALA A 73 -11.76 -8.77 -11.17
N ALA A 74 -12.40 -9.30 -10.13
CA ALA A 74 -13.23 -10.50 -10.23
C ALA A 74 -14.48 -10.23 -11.07
N ALA A 75 -15.20 -9.14 -10.81
CA ALA A 75 -16.38 -8.76 -11.59
C ALA A 75 -16.07 -8.47 -13.08
N GLU A 76 -14.93 -7.82 -13.37
CA GLU A 76 -14.46 -7.59 -14.75
C GLU A 76 -14.16 -8.91 -15.48
N GLN A 77 -13.64 -9.92 -14.78
CA GLN A 77 -13.39 -11.25 -15.36
C GLN A 77 -14.69 -11.98 -15.65
N GLU A 78 -15.66 -11.94 -14.73
CA GLU A 78 -16.98 -12.57 -14.91
C GLU A 78 -17.79 -11.94 -16.05
N ALA A 79 -17.75 -10.61 -16.20
CA ALA A 79 -18.47 -9.89 -17.25
C ALA A 79 -17.82 -10.00 -18.65
N GLY A 80 -16.57 -10.46 -18.71
CA GLY A 80 -15.83 -10.71 -19.96
C GLY A 80 -15.97 -12.13 -20.51
N THR A 81 -16.65 -13.01 -19.77
CA THR A 81 -17.06 -14.38 -20.16
C THR A 81 -18.48 -14.41 -20.69
#